data_AF-A0A9X8RBW7-F1
#
_entry.id   AF-A0A9X8RBW7-F1
#
_cell.length_a   1.000
_cell.length_b   1.000
_cell.length_c   1.000
_cell.angle_alpha   90.00
_cell.angle_beta   90.00
_cell.angle_gamma   90.00
#
_symmetry.space_group_name_H-M   'P 1'
#
loop_
_entity.id
_entity.type
_entity.pdbx_description
1 polymer ?
#
loop_
_entity_poly.entity_id
_entity_poly.type
_entity_poly.pdbx_seq_one_letter_code
_entity_poly.pdbx_strand_id
1 'polypeptide(L)'
;MTGQVEEAINQMKKKLAENNQVIEVNEDGFIYKATCTFNSPASEEQIHSFEKKTGLLLPEDYKEFLKITNGCRLFDNVESGGENDLYSLDDIINYTYENSYEGCYKVACIYQDNIVIDGEAVAKGDKEYLMVKGHIDDFEEGEKLHMGFAEWIEQFISHQGEKFWDKG
;
A
#
# COMPACT_ATOMS: atom_id res chain seq x y z
N MET A 1 14.65 7.00 6.54
CA MET A 1 14.11 7.16 7.90
C MET A 1 13.56 5.79 8.26
N THR A 2 14.22 5.06 9.15
CA THR A 2 13.83 3.68 9.49
C THR A 2 12.80 3.74 10.62
N GLY A 3 11.65 3.08 10.45
CA GLY A 3 10.64 2.91 11.51
C GLY A 3 9.32 3.66 11.34
N GLN A 4 9.16 4.54 10.34
CA GLN A 4 7.87 5.24 10.12
C GLN A 4 6.75 4.26 9.74
N VAL A 5 7.08 3.30 8.87
CA VAL A 5 6.14 2.25 8.44
C VAL A 5 5.78 1.35 9.62
N GLU A 6 6.78 0.91 10.39
CA GLU A 6 6.57 0.12 11.60
C GLU A 6 5.64 0.83 12.60
N GLU A 7 5.88 2.11 12.87
CA GLU A 7 5.07 2.88 13.78
C GLU A 7 3.62 2.99 13.30
N ALA A 8 3.39 3.37 12.04
CA ALA A 8 2.05 3.53 11.48
C ALA A 8 1.22 2.22 11.56
N ILE A 9 1.81 1.10 11.12
CA ILE A 9 1.12 -0.19 11.11
C ILE A 9 0.88 -0.73 12.52
N ASN A 10 1.87 -0.60 13.43
CA ASN A 10 1.71 -1.09 14.80
C ASN A 10 0.73 -0.26 15.61
N GLN A 11 0.69 1.07 15.40
CA GLN A 11 -0.34 1.92 16.00
C GLN A 11 -1.74 1.52 15.54
N MET A 12 -1.91 1.22 14.25
CA MET A 12 -3.20 0.73 13.71
C MET A 12 -3.59 -0.63 14.32
N LYS A 13 -2.68 -1.60 14.36
CA LYS A 13 -2.91 -2.91 15.01
C LYS A 13 -3.29 -2.75 16.49
N LYS A 14 -2.60 -1.86 17.21
CA LYS A 14 -2.90 -1.55 18.62
C LYS A 14 -4.30 -0.94 18.77
N LYS A 15 -4.65 0.05 17.95
CA LYS A 15 -5.97 0.69 17.96
C LYS A 15 -7.09 -0.34 17.75
N LEU A 16 -6.92 -1.29 16.83
CA LEU A 16 -7.88 -2.39 16.64
C LEU A 16 -7.97 -3.30 17.86
N ALA A 17 -6.82 -3.72 18.43
CA ALA A 17 -6.79 -4.57 19.61
C ALA A 17 -7.53 -3.95 20.81
N GLU A 18 -7.35 -2.65 21.03
CA GLU A 18 -8.00 -1.90 22.11
C GLU A 18 -9.52 -1.72 21.91
N ASN A 19 -10.00 -1.81 20.66
CA ASN A 19 -11.40 -1.60 20.30
C ASN A 19 -12.09 -2.87 19.77
N ASN A 20 -11.67 -4.06 20.24
CA ASN A 20 -12.27 -5.35 19.86
C ASN A 20 -12.29 -5.60 18.33
N GLN A 21 -11.18 -5.28 17.65
CA GLN A 21 -10.98 -5.41 16.20
C GLN A 21 -11.90 -4.54 15.33
N VAL A 22 -12.52 -3.51 15.90
CA VAL A 22 -13.38 -2.58 15.18
C VAL A 22 -13.01 -1.15 15.54
N ILE A 23 -12.96 -0.26 14.55
CA ILE A 23 -12.76 1.18 14.75
C ILE A 23 -13.89 1.96 14.10
N GLU A 24 -14.10 3.19 14.55
CA GLU A 24 -14.97 4.14 13.87
C GLU A 24 -14.16 4.92 12.82
N VAL A 25 -14.68 4.98 11.60
CA VAL A 25 -14.15 5.74 10.47
C VAL A 25 -15.15 6.82 10.10
N ASN A 26 -14.65 8.02 9.81
CA ASN A 26 -15.43 9.12 9.26
C ASN A 26 -14.90 9.44 7.86
N GLU A 27 -15.70 9.12 6.86
CA GLU A 27 -15.43 9.37 5.45
C GLU A 27 -16.46 10.37 4.94
N ASP A 28 -16.04 11.57 4.56
CA ASP A 28 -16.91 12.66 4.08
C ASP A 28 -18.15 12.93 4.97
N GLY A 29 -18.01 12.78 6.29
CA GLY A 29 -19.09 12.98 7.27
C GLY A 29 -19.98 11.77 7.49
N PHE A 30 -19.76 10.66 6.77
CA PHE A 30 -20.39 9.38 7.02
C PHE A 30 -19.58 8.57 8.02
N ILE A 31 -20.19 8.24 9.15
CA ILE A 31 -19.56 7.46 10.21
C ILE A 31 -19.95 5.99 10.06
N TYR A 32 -18.94 5.13 9.95
CA TYR A 32 -19.14 3.68 9.90
C TYR A 32 -18.13 2.93 10.76
N LYS A 33 -18.46 1.66 11.02
CA LYS A 33 -17.57 0.73 11.72
C LYS A 33 -16.71 0.01 10.69
N ALA A 34 -15.41 0.05 10.90
CA ALA A 34 -14.44 -0.60 10.04
C ALA A 34 -13.55 -1.58 10.81
N THR A 35 -12.97 -2.52 10.09
CA THR A 35 -11.92 -3.41 10.58
C THR A 35 -10.71 -3.37 9.63
N CYS A 36 -9.60 -3.96 10.05
CA CYS A 36 -8.44 -4.16 9.18
C CYS A 36 -7.94 -5.59 9.34
N THR A 37 -7.42 -6.17 8.27
CA THR A 37 -6.82 -7.51 8.26
C THR A 37 -5.36 -7.41 7.86
N PHE A 38 -4.48 -8.12 8.56
CA PHE A 38 -3.04 -8.07 8.36
C PHE A 38 -2.52 -9.48 8.11
N ASN A 39 -1.84 -9.68 6.99
CA ASN A 39 -1.21 -10.96 6.70
C ASN A 39 0.02 -11.18 7.59
N SER A 40 0.45 -12.43 7.67
CA SER A 40 1.72 -12.75 8.32
C SER A 40 2.90 -12.04 7.63
N PRO A 41 3.92 -11.61 8.39
CA PRO A 41 5.15 -11.06 7.85
C PRO A 41 5.79 -11.90 6.73
N ALA A 42 6.34 -11.24 5.72
CA ALA A 42 7.26 -11.87 4.78
C ALA A 42 8.66 -12.00 5.42
N SER A 43 9.33 -13.11 5.16
CA SER A 43 10.73 -13.29 5.52
C SER A 43 11.66 -12.58 4.52
N GLU A 44 12.88 -12.27 4.96
CA GLU A 44 13.94 -11.75 4.07
C GLU A 44 14.19 -12.68 2.86
N GLU A 45 14.09 -14.00 3.06
CA GLU A 45 14.24 -14.99 1.98
C GLU A 45 13.10 -14.90 0.96
N GLN A 46 11.85 -14.69 1.41
CA GLN A 46 10.70 -14.52 0.52
C GLN A 46 10.84 -13.26 -0.33
N ILE A 47 11.23 -12.14 0.30
CA ILE A 47 11.48 -10.86 -0.37
C ILE A 47 12.61 -11.00 -1.39
N HIS A 48 13.75 -11.57 -0.99
CA HIS A 48 14.88 -11.78 -1.90
C HIS A 48 14.52 -12.70 -3.08
N SER A 49 13.79 -13.78 -2.81
CA SER A 49 13.33 -14.71 -3.84
C SER A 49 12.36 -14.04 -4.82
N PHE A 50 11.50 -13.16 -4.32
CA PHE A 50 10.59 -12.35 -5.14
C PHE A 50 11.36 -11.42 -6.08
N GLU A 51 12.31 -10.62 -5.56
CA GLU A 51 13.11 -9.69 -6.38
C GLU A 51 13.90 -10.46 -7.44
N LYS A 52 14.52 -11.59 -7.06
CA LYS A 52 15.25 -12.45 -8.00
C LYS A 52 14.36 -13.05 -9.09
N LYS A 53 13.13 -13.47 -8.73
CA LYS A 53 12.18 -14.12 -9.64
C LYS A 53 11.59 -13.12 -10.64
N THR A 54 11.23 -11.93 -10.17
CA THR A 54 10.51 -10.92 -10.96
C THR A 54 11.44 -9.94 -11.66
N GLY A 55 12.66 -9.75 -11.14
CA GLY A 55 13.56 -8.68 -11.56
C GLY A 55 13.18 -7.30 -11.03
N LEU A 56 12.11 -7.19 -10.24
CA LEU A 56 11.68 -5.94 -9.62
C LEU A 56 12.58 -5.59 -8.44
N LEU A 57 12.82 -4.29 -8.27
CA LEU A 57 13.53 -3.74 -7.11
C LEU A 57 12.53 -3.19 -6.11
N LEU A 58 12.52 -3.72 -4.89
CA LEU A 58 11.64 -3.23 -3.83
C LEU A 58 12.35 -2.14 -3.02
N PRO A 59 11.75 -0.95 -2.85
CA PRO A 59 12.31 0.09 -2.00
C PRO A 59 12.29 -0.35 -0.53
N GLU A 60 13.19 0.23 0.27
CA GLU A 60 13.50 -0.29 1.60
C GLU A 60 12.32 -0.16 2.59
N ASP A 61 11.53 0.90 2.48
CA ASP A 61 10.35 1.13 3.31
C ASP A 61 9.18 0.22 2.95
N TYR A 62 9.02 -0.16 1.68
CA TYR A 62 8.05 -1.18 1.28
C TYR A 62 8.48 -2.58 1.75
N LYS A 63 9.78 -2.88 1.74
CA LYS A 63 10.30 -4.10 2.37
C LYS A 63 10.08 -4.10 3.89
N GLU A 64 10.21 -2.95 4.55
CA GLU A 64 9.85 -2.80 5.97
C GLU A 64 8.37 -3.16 6.19
N PHE A 65 7.47 -2.62 5.36
CA PHE A 65 6.04 -2.95 5.39
C PHE A 65 5.80 -4.45 5.26
N LEU A 66 6.36 -5.10 4.24
CA LEU A 66 6.19 -6.53 3.99
C LEU A 66 6.69 -7.40 5.16
N LYS A 67 7.75 -6.98 5.85
CA LYS A 67 8.29 -7.64 7.05
C LYS A 67 7.43 -7.44 8.31
N ILE A 68 6.48 -6.51 8.29
CA ILE A 68 5.49 -6.32 9.36
C ILE A 68 4.18 -7.02 9.01
N THR A 69 3.81 -6.99 7.73
CA THR A 69 2.62 -7.62 7.17
C THR A 69 2.80 -7.79 5.66
N ASN A 70 2.75 -9.03 5.16
CA ASN A 70 2.87 -9.29 3.72
C ASN A 70 1.54 -9.00 3.02
N GLY A 71 1.21 -7.72 2.88
CA GLY A 71 -0.10 -7.26 2.45
C GLY A 71 -1.13 -7.18 3.59
N CYS A 72 -2.11 -6.31 3.42
CA CYS A 72 -3.17 -6.08 4.38
C CYS A 72 -4.40 -5.45 3.72
N ARG A 73 -5.54 -5.49 4.41
CA ARG A 73 -6.73 -4.70 4.04
C ARG A 73 -7.03 -3.71 5.15
N LEU A 74 -7.24 -2.44 4.80
CA LEU A 74 -7.43 -1.37 5.77
C LEU A 74 -8.83 -0.75 5.65
N PHE A 75 -9.46 -0.45 6.78
CA PHE A 75 -10.74 0.28 6.82
C PHE A 75 -11.90 -0.40 6.08
N ASP A 76 -11.91 -1.74 6.04
CA ASP A 76 -13.05 -2.52 5.52
C ASP A 76 -14.29 -2.28 6.38
N ASN A 77 -15.41 -1.87 5.77
CA ASN A 77 -16.68 -1.77 6.47
C ASN A 77 -17.09 -3.15 7.02
N VAL A 78 -17.46 -3.23 8.30
CA VAL A 78 -17.74 -4.51 8.96
C VAL A 78 -18.93 -5.27 8.38
N GLU A 79 -19.86 -4.58 7.70
CA GLU A 79 -21.06 -5.19 7.10
C GLU A 79 -20.89 -5.47 5.60
N SER A 80 -20.13 -4.63 4.89
CA SER A 80 -20.07 -4.63 3.41
C SER A 80 -18.69 -4.86 2.81
N GLY A 81 -17.64 -4.91 3.64
CA GLY A 81 -16.25 -5.00 3.19
C GLY A 81 -15.71 -3.66 2.71
N GLY A 82 -14.68 -3.70 1.87
CA GLY A 82 -14.01 -2.51 1.35
C GLY A 82 -13.10 -2.84 0.19
N GLU A 83 -12.49 -1.81 -0.40
CA GLU A 83 -11.61 -1.92 -1.58
C GLU A 83 -10.28 -1.21 -1.30
N ASN A 84 -9.71 -1.45 -0.13
CA ASN A 84 -8.46 -0.85 0.34
C ASN A 84 -7.42 -1.95 0.56
N ASP A 85 -6.98 -2.57 -0.53
CA ASP A 85 -6.08 -3.71 -0.53
C ASP A 85 -4.63 -3.23 -0.73
N LEU A 86 -3.75 -3.49 0.25
CA LEU A 86 -2.31 -3.32 0.12
C LEU A 86 -1.70 -4.69 -0.17
N TYR A 87 -0.89 -4.75 -1.23
CA TYR A 87 -0.53 -6.01 -1.87
C TYR A 87 0.55 -6.78 -1.11
N SER A 88 0.32 -8.08 -0.98
CA SER A 88 1.38 -9.04 -0.68
C SER A 88 2.31 -9.23 -1.88
N LEU A 89 3.43 -9.91 -1.66
CA LEU A 89 4.32 -10.33 -2.76
C LEU A 89 3.58 -11.12 -3.85
N ASP A 90 2.63 -11.97 -3.49
CA ASP A 90 1.84 -12.75 -4.46
C ASP A 90 0.82 -11.87 -5.19
N ASP A 91 0.22 -10.91 -4.49
CA ASP A 91 -0.72 -9.95 -5.10
C ASP A 91 -0.03 -9.09 -6.16
N ILE A 92 1.23 -8.67 -5.93
CA ILE A 92 1.99 -7.93 -6.94
C ILE A 92 2.11 -8.76 -8.23
N ILE A 93 2.41 -10.06 -8.12
CA ILE A 93 2.53 -10.97 -9.29
C ILE A 93 1.17 -11.15 -9.98
N ASN A 94 0.11 -11.32 -9.20
CA ASN A 94 -1.21 -11.64 -9.73
C ASN A 94 -1.90 -10.44 -10.35
N TYR A 95 -1.65 -9.24 -9.82
CA TYR A 95 -2.37 -8.04 -10.22
C TYR A 95 -1.54 -7.12 -11.10
N THR A 96 -0.21 -7.19 -11.14
CA THR A 96 0.61 -6.43 -12.11
C THR A 96 0.60 -7.14 -13.47
N TYR A 97 -0.46 -6.97 -14.24
CA TYR A 97 -0.69 -7.65 -15.53
C TYR A 97 -0.52 -6.73 -16.74
N GLU A 98 -0.43 -5.42 -16.53
CA GLU A 98 -0.16 -4.44 -17.56
C GLU A 98 1.19 -4.70 -18.23
N ASN A 99 1.37 -4.18 -19.45
CA ASN A 99 2.66 -4.28 -20.12
C ASN A 99 3.76 -3.68 -19.23
N SER A 100 4.90 -4.36 -19.13
CA SER A 100 6.02 -3.87 -18.33
C SER A 100 6.42 -2.47 -18.81
N TYR A 101 6.31 -1.50 -17.91
CA TYR A 101 6.72 -0.12 -18.12
C TYR A 101 7.84 0.20 -17.13
N GLU A 102 9.09 0.14 -17.59
CA GLU A 102 10.26 0.58 -16.82
C GLU A 102 10.40 -0.04 -15.41
N GLY A 103 9.88 -1.26 -15.23
CA GLY A 103 9.90 -1.94 -13.93
C GLY A 103 8.85 -1.44 -12.94
N CYS A 104 7.81 -0.74 -13.39
CA CYS A 104 6.65 -0.36 -12.58
C CYS A 104 5.84 -1.57 -12.12
N TYR A 105 5.30 -1.50 -10.90
CA TYR A 105 4.42 -2.52 -10.35
C TYR A 105 3.46 -1.94 -9.32
N LYS A 106 2.31 -2.59 -9.19
CA LYS A 106 1.25 -2.17 -8.26
C LYS A 106 1.55 -2.67 -6.86
N VAL A 107 1.27 -1.84 -5.86
CA VAL A 107 1.46 -2.16 -4.43
C VAL A 107 0.22 -1.94 -3.58
N ALA A 108 -0.81 -1.28 -4.12
CA ALA A 108 -2.13 -1.22 -3.51
C ALA A 108 -3.20 -0.97 -4.57
N CYS A 109 -4.44 -1.35 -4.25
CA CYS A 109 -5.65 -0.91 -4.91
C CYS A 109 -6.59 -0.27 -3.87
N ILE A 110 -6.87 1.02 -4.05
CA ILE A 110 -7.70 1.85 -3.18
C ILE A 110 -8.87 2.37 -4.03
N TYR A 111 -10.06 1.79 -3.87
CA TYR A 111 -11.29 2.17 -4.58
C TYR A 111 -11.06 2.52 -6.05
N GLN A 112 -10.71 1.53 -6.86
CA GLN A 112 -10.41 1.68 -8.31
C GLN A 112 -9.13 2.45 -8.67
N ASP A 113 -8.36 2.96 -7.72
CA ASP A 113 -7.03 3.51 -7.99
C ASP A 113 -5.96 2.50 -7.61
N ASN A 114 -4.90 2.44 -8.39
CA ASN A 114 -3.72 1.65 -8.05
C ASN A 114 -2.60 2.58 -7.63
N ILE A 115 -1.99 2.23 -6.50
CA ILE A 115 -0.72 2.81 -6.07
C ILE A 115 0.38 2.00 -6.70
N VAL A 116 1.28 2.70 -7.38
CA VAL A 116 2.32 2.11 -8.22
C VAL A 116 3.67 2.58 -7.71
N ILE A 117 4.63 1.65 -7.66
CA ILE A 117 6.04 1.99 -7.51
C ILE A 117 6.65 2.15 -8.91
N ASP A 118 7.23 3.31 -9.16
CA ASP A 118 8.07 3.60 -10.33
C ASP A 118 9.44 2.91 -10.14
N GLY A 119 9.63 1.77 -10.82
CA GLY A 119 10.85 0.99 -10.72
C GLY A 119 12.11 1.71 -11.22
N GLU A 120 11.96 2.63 -12.17
CA GLU A 120 13.08 3.42 -12.70
C GLU A 120 13.55 4.44 -11.65
N ALA A 121 12.61 5.11 -10.99
CA ALA A 121 12.90 6.03 -9.88
C ALA A 121 13.60 5.30 -8.72
N VAL A 122 13.12 4.09 -8.35
CA VAL A 122 13.79 3.27 -7.32
C VAL A 122 15.21 2.90 -7.75
N ALA A 123 15.41 2.49 -9.01
CA ALA A 123 16.73 2.13 -9.53
C ALA A 123 17.72 3.32 -9.55
N LYS A 124 17.22 4.56 -9.69
CA LYS A 124 18.01 5.80 -9.60
C LYS A 124 18.30 6.21 -8.15
N GLY A 125 17.64 5.60 -7.18
CA GLY A 125 17.75 5.94 -5.75
C GLY A 125 16.91 7.16 -5.35
N ASP A 126 15.88 7.49 -6.13
CA ASP A 126 14.96 8.57 -5.80
C ASP A 126 14.12 8.21 -4.57
N LYS A 127 13.76 9.23 -3.78
CA LYS A 127 12.91 9.07 -2.59
C LYS A 127 11.42 9.21 -2.89
N GLU A 128 11.10 9.80 -4.03
CA GLU A 128 9.75 10.11 -4.50
C GLU A 128 9.47 9.24 -5.73
N TYR A 129 9.04 7.99 -5.49
CA TYR A 129 8.88 6.98 -6.53
C TYR A 129 7.43 6.46 -6.62
N LEU A 130 6.50 6.99 -5.83
CA LEU A 130 5.11 6.58 -5.93
C LEU A 130 4.37 7.34 -7.03
N MET A 131 3.52 6.60 -7.72
CA MET A 131 2.53 7.09 -8.66
C MET A 131 1.15 6.55 -8.30
N VAL A 132 0.12 7.20 -8.82
CA VAL A 132 -1.27 6.73 -8.80
C VAL A 132 -1.81 6.65 -10.22
N LYS A 133 -2.63 5.66 -10.50
CA LYS A 133 -3.36 5.53 -11.77
C LYS A 133 -4.72 4.89 -11.56
N GLY A 134 -5.66 5.08 -12.47
CA GLY A 134 -6.91 4.33 -12.45
C GLY A 134 -6.72 2.83 -12.70
N HIS A 135 -7.75 2.05 -12.38
CA HIS A 135 -7.75 0.59 -12.56
C HIS A 135 -7.70 0.11 -14.02
N ILE A 136 -8.10 0.96 -14.97
CA ILE A 136 -8.06 0.65 -16.40
C ILE A 136 -6.90 1.32 -17.14
N ASP A 137 -6.20 2.25 -16.48
CA ASP A 137 -5.15 3.06 -17.09
C ASP A 137 -3.86 2.25 -17.18
N ASP A 138 -3.07 2.49 -18.23
CA ASP A 138 -1.71 1.94 -18.33
C ASP A 138 -0.75 2.68 -17.38
N PHE A 139 0.43 2.09 -17.13
CA PHE A 139 1.44 2.73 -16.26
C PHE A 139 1.91 4.10 -16.75
N GLU A 140 1.93 4.32 -18.06
CA GLU A 140 2.31 5.57 -18.72
C GLU A 140 1.37 6.74 -18.38
N GLU A 141 0.14 6.43 -18.00
CA GLU A 141 -0.90 7.40 -17.65
C GLU A 141 -0.89 7.75 -16.15
N GLY A 142 -0.01 7.12 -15.37
CA GLY A 142 0.09 7.36 -13.94
C GLY A 142 0.62 8.75 -13.59
N GLU A 143 0.05 9.33 -12.54
CA GLU A 143 0.45 10.63 -11.99
C GLU A 143 1.39 10.43 -10.79
N LYS A 144 2.42 11.27 -10.68
CA LYS A 144 3.36 11.20 -9.56
C LYS A 144 2.72 11.70 -8.29
N LEU A 145 2.85 10.93 -7.21
CA LEU A 145 2.43 11.34 -5.86
C LEU A 145 3.49 12.18 -5.13
N HIS A 146 4.69 12.31 -5.71
CA HIS A 146 5.80 13.08 -5.14
C HIS A 146 6.19 12.67 -3.70
N MET A 147 6.09 11.37 -3.42
CA MET A 147 6.42 10.79 -2.11
C MET A 147 6.88 9.33 -2.21
N GLY A 148 7.44 8.82 -1.11
CA GLY A 148 7.74 7.40 -0.93
C GLY A 148 6.60 6.66 -0.21
N PHE A 149 6.75 5.35 -0.06
CA PHE A 149 5.73 4.50 0.53
C PHE A 149 5.48 4.81 2.00
N ALA A 150 6.53 5.09 2.78
CA ALA A 150 6.42 5.42 4.20
C ALA A 150 5.51 6.64 4.44
N GLU A 151 5.71 7.70 3.67
CA GLU A 151 4.90 8.91 3.77
C GLU A 151 3.46 8.66 3.31
N TRP A 152 3.29 7.92 2.21
CA TRP A 152 1.97 7.59 1.69
C TRP A 152 1.13 6.78 2.69
N ILE A 153 1.68 5.74 3.32
CA ILE A 153 0.92 4.90 4.26
C ILE A 153 0.56 5.64 5.54
N GLU A 154 1.44 6.53 6.02
CA GLU A 154 1.17 7.39 7.16
C GLU A 154 0.01 8.37 6.86
N GLN A 155 0.03 8.99 5.67
CA GLN A 155 -1.05 9.85 5.22
C GLN A 155 -2.36 9.07 5.02
N PHE A 156 -2.31 7.91 4.39
CA PHE A 156 -3.49 7.09 4.15
C PHE A 156 -4.18 6.66 5.47
N ILE A 157 -3.40 6.23 6.47
CA ILE A 157 -3.93 5.83 7.78
C ILE A 157 -4.47 7.05 8.55
N SER A 158 -3.77 8.18 8.52
CA SER A 158 -4.22 9.40 9.23
C SER A 158 -5.49 10.01 8.62
N HIS A 159 -5.71 9.86 7.32
CA HIS A 159 -6.95 10.19 6.62
C HIS A 159 -7.98 9.07 6.65
N GLN A 160 -7.80 8.05 7.51
CA GLN A 160 -8.77 6.98 7.74
C GLN A 160 -9.18 6.22 6.47
N GLY A 161 -8.29 6.11 5.49
CA GLY A 161 -8.55 5.41 4.24
C GLY A 161 -9.08 6.29 3.10
N GLU A 162 -9.21 7.60 3.29
CA GLU A 162 -9.59 8.51 2.21
C GLU A 162 -8.47 8.68 1.18
N LYS A 163 -8.84 8.83 -0.09
CA LYS A 163 -7.96 9.18 -1.20
C LYS A 163 -7.49 10.63 -1.10
N PHE A 164 -6.46 10.86 -0.31
CA PHE A 164 -5.94 12.22 -0.10
C PHE A 164 -5.31 12.84 -1.37
N TRP A 165 -4.92 12.02 -2.35
CA TRP A 165 -4.35 12.47 -3.63
C TRP A 165 -5.38 13.10 -4.57
N ASP A 166 -6.69 12.84 -4.38
CA ASP A 166 -7.75 13.48 -5.17
C ASP A 166 -8.02 14.94 -4.72
N LYS A 167 -7.42 15.38 -3.61
CA LYS A 167 -7.66 16.70 -2.98
C LYS A 167 -6.65 17.77 -3.44
N GLY A 168 -5.93 17.53 -4.55
CA GLY A 168 -4.89 18.39 -5.13
C GLY A 168 -5.34 19.32 -6.25
#